data_AF-A0A2V3HWV4-F1
#
_entry.id   AF-A0A2V3HWV4-F1
#
_cell.length_a   1.000
_cell.length_b   1.000
_cell.length_c   1.000
_cell.angle_alpha   90.00
_cell.angle_beta   90.00
_cell.angle_gamma   90.00
#
_symmetry.space_group_name_H-M   'P 1'
#
loop_
_entity.id
_entity.type
_entity.pdbx_description
1 polymer ?
#
loop_
_entity_poly.entity_id
_entity_poly.type
_entity_poly.pdbx_seq_one_letter_code
_entity_poly.pdbx_strand_id
1 'polypeptide(L)'
;FEMKSALKVIMTREFAHDAEVRKQIPGVWKRVRKQLFKWSPDEKAMLRADIDEVASITAAAEFIAAELSVDSVQVWTAGEGDDVGDKARFAFPLEPGIAYQ
;
A
#
# COMPACT_ATOMS: atom_id res chain seq x y z
N PHE A 1 -9.70 -15.12 15.94
CA PHE A 1 -9.83 -13.66 15.80
C PHE A 1 -11.16 -13.33 15.15
N GLU A 2 -12.07 -12.66 15.86
CA GLU A 2 -13.35 -12.21 15.32
C GLU A 2 -13.13 -10.98 14.40
N MET A 3 -13.32 -11.12 13.10
CA MET A 3 -13.14 -10.02 12.13
C MET A 3 -14.06 -8.81 12.39
N LYS A 4 -15.16 -9.02 13.11
CA LYS A 4 -16.07 -7.95 13.55
C LYS A 4 -15.49 -7.12 14.70
N SER A 5 -14.63 -7.69 15.55
CA SER A 5 -13.99 -6.96 16.65
C SER A 5 -12.69 -6.27 16.24
N ALA A 6 -12.04 -6.70 15.15
CA ALA A 6 -10.79 -6.10 14.66
C ALA A 6 -10.91 -4.59 14.41
N LEU A 7 -12.01 -4.10 13.81
CA LEU A 7 -12.21 -2.66 13.62
C LEU A 7 -12.25 -1.91 14.96
N LYS A 8 -12.87 -2.48 16.00
CA LYS A 8 -12.91 -1.84 17.32
C LYS A 8 -11.49 -1.69 17.89
N VAL A 9 -10.64 -2.72 17.73
CA VAL A 9 -9.24 -2.70 18.16
C VAL A 9 -8.41 -1.70 17.36
N ILE A 10 -8.64 -1.56 16.05
CA ILE A 10 -7.97 -0.54 15.23
C ILE A 10 -8.31 0.87 15.73
N MET A 11 -9.57 1.10 16.11
CA MET A 11 -10.05 2.40 16.58
C MET A 11 -9.51 2.83 17.95
N THR A 12 -8.81 1.94 18.68
CA THR A 12 -8.11 2.26 19.94
C THR A 12 -6.61 2.54 19.75
N ARG A 13 -6.10 2.49 18.52
CA ARG A 13 -4.68 2.78 18.24
C ARG A 13 -4.43 4.28 18.20
N GLU A 14 -3.19 4.69 18.47
CA GLU A 14 -2.80 6.11 18.57
C GLU A 14 -3.13 6.92 17.31
N PHE A 15 -2.86 6.36 16.12
CA PHE A 15 -3.21 7.01 14.85
C PHE A 15 -4.71 7.29 14.69
N ALA A 16 -5.59 6.57 15.40
CA ALA A 16 -7.04 6.74 15.34
C ALA A 16 -7.56 7.87 16.26
N HIS A 17 -6.67 8.56 16.98
CA HIS A 17 -6.98 9.76 17.76
C HIS A 17 -7.03 11.02 16.89
N ASP A 18 -6.33 11.02 15.75
CA ASP A 18 -6.46 12.09 14.76
C ASP A 18 -7.86 12.04 14.11
N ALA A 19 -8.56 13.18 14.10
CA ALA A 19 -9.94 13.25 13.65
C ALA A 19 -10.09 12.96 12.14
N GLU A 20 -9.11 13.36 11.32
CA GLU A 20 -9.14 13.14 9.87
C GLU A 20 -8.77 11.69 9.54
N VAL A 21 -7.76 11.12 10.19
CA VAL A 21 -7.41 9.70 10.06
C VAL A 21 -8.58 8.84 10.50
N ARG A 22 -9.19 9.16 11.65
CA ARG A 22 -10.30 8.40 12.23
C ARG A 22 -11.49 8.26 11.30
N LYS A 23 -11.83 9.31 10.54
CA LYS A 23 -12.93 9.29 9.55
C LYS A 23 -12.64 8.32 8.39
N GLN A 24 -11.38 8.12 8.05
CA GLN A 24 -10.96 7.27 6.92
C GLN A 24 -10.86 5.79 7.28
N ILE A 25 -10.58 5.46 8.54
CA ILE A 25 -10.35 4.07 9.02
C ILE A 25 -11.44 3.09 8.55
N PRO A 26 -12.75 3.36 8.66
CA PRO A 26 -13.76 2.39 8.25
C PRO A 26 -13.69 2.03 6.76
N GLY A 27 -13.41 3.02 5.90
CA GLY A 27 -13.27 2.84 4.46
C GLY A 27 -12.01 2.03 4.10
N VAL A 28 -10.89 2.36 4.72
CA VAL A 28 -9.63 1.63 4.56
C VAL A 28 -9.77 0.20 5.06
N TRP A 29 -10.34 -0.02 6.25
CA TRP A 29 -10.57 -1.36 6.80
C TRP A 29 -11.45 -2.22 5.89
N LYS A 30 -12.47 -1.64 5.24
CA LYS A 30 -13.29 -2.36 4.26
C LYS A 30 -12.46 -2.83 3.06
N ARG A 31 -11.48 -2.05 2.60
CA ARG A 31 -10.53 -2.45 1.54
C ARG A 31 -9.59 -3.56 2.04
N VAL A 32 -8.91 -3.34 3.17
CA VAL A 32 -8.00 -4.32 3.80
C VAL A 32 -8.68 -5.67 4.01
N ARG A 33 -9.91 -5.66 4.55
CA ARG A 33 -10.66 -6.89 4.84
C ARG A 33 -10.97 -7.70 3.57
N LYS A 34 -11.32 -7.03 2.47
CA LYS A 34 -11.54 -7.71 1.19
C LYS A 34 -10.24 -8.32 0.67
N GLN A 35 -9.13 -7.59 0.79
CA GLN A 35 -7.84 -8.03 0.29
C GLN A 35 -7.25 -9.20 1.10
N LEU A 36 -7.47 -9.23 2.43
CA LEU A 36 -7.01 -10.31 3.30
C LEU A 36 -7.46 -11.71 2.85
N PHE A 37 -8.65 -11.79 2.23
CA PHE A 37 -9.19 -13.04 1.69
C PHE A 37 -8.68 -13.38 0.29
N LYS A 38 -8.11 -12.41 -0.43
CA LYS A 38 -7.55 -12.61 -1.77
C LYS A 38 -6.09 -13.03 -1.74
N TRP A 39 -5.31 -12.46 -0.82
CA TRP A 39 -3.89 -12.79 -0.73
C TRP A 39 -3.66 -14.29 -0.48
N SER A 40 -2.82 -14.85 -1.34
CA SER A 40 -2.22 -16.16 -1.24
C SER A 40 -1.35 -16.30 0.01
N PRO A 41 -0.95 -17.52 0.39
CA PRO A 41 -0.01 -17.73 1.48
C PRO A 41 1.32 -16.98 1.29
N ASP A 42 1.81 -16.90 0.05
CA ASP A 42 3.10 -16.25 -0.28
C ASP A 42 2.99 -14.73 -0.18
N GLU A 43 1.92 -14.13 -0.69
CA GLU A 43 1.66 -12.70 -0.50
C GLU A 43 1.53 -12.36 0.99
N LYS A 44 0.85 -13.20 1.77
CA LYS A 44 0.78 -13.05 3.23
C LYS A 44 2.12 -13.25 3.92
N ALA A 45 3.04 -14.03 3.35
CA ALA A 45 4.39 -14.17 3.87
C ALA A 45 5.21 -12.91 3.57
N MET A 46 5.11 -12.37 2.36
CA MET A 46 5.74 -11.09 1.97
C MET A 46 5.26 -9.93 2.84
N LEU A 47 3.95 -9.80 3.09
CA LEU A 47 3.39 -8.74 3.94
C LEU A 47 3.83 -8.82 5.41
N ARG A 48 4.28 -9.99 5.87
CA ARG A 48 4.82 -10.19 7.22
C ARG A 48 6.34 -10.08 7.25
N ALA A 49 6.97 -10.14 6.09
CA ALA A 49 8.39 -9.88 5.96
C ALA A 49 8.60 -8.37 6.04
N ASP A 50 9.69 -7.96 6.68
CA ASP A 50 10.09 -6.56 6.80
C ASP A 50 10.81 -6.15 5.50
N ILE A 51 10.06 -6.14 4.40
CA ILE A 51 10.58 -5.83 3.05
C ILE A 51 10.41 -4.35 2.78
N ASP A 52 11.50 -3.69 2.40
CA ASP A 52 11.46 -2.36 1.82
C ASP A 52 11.06 -2.46 0.33
N GLU A 53 9.76 -2.33 0.05
CA GLU A 53 9.21 -2.40 -1.30
C GLU A 53 9.79 -1.31 -2.21
N VAL A 54 9.99 -0.09 -1.68
CA VAL A 54 10.54 1.03 -2.45
C VAL A 54 11.97 0.73 -2.86
N ALA A 55 12.83 0.31 -1.93
CA ALA A 55 14.20 -0.07 -2.24
C ALA A 55 14.26 -1.25 -3.22
N SER A 56 13.40 -2.26 -3.05
CA SER A 56 13.36 -3.45 -3.90
C SER A 56 12.99 -3.12 -5.34
N ILE A 57 11.95 -2.30 -5.55
CA ILE A 57 11.52 -1.89 -6.90
C ILE A 57 12.54 -0.92 -7.51
N THR A 58 13.09 0.00 -6.71
CA THR A 58 14.12 0.96 -7.17
C THR A 58 15.38 0.24 -7.65
N ALA A 59 15.82 -0.82 -6.95
CA ALA A 59 16.95 -1.63 -7.38
C ALA A 59 16.73 -2.35 -8.73
N ALA A 60 15.47 -2.58 -9.09
CA ALA A 60 15.08 -3.17 -10.38
C ALA A 60 14.65 -2.12 -11.43
N ALA A 61 14.73 -0.83 -11.13
CA ALA A 61 14.15 0.23 -11.97
C ALA A 61 14.72 0.25 -13.40
N GLU A 62 16.03 0.05 -13.57
CA GLU A 62 16.67 0.01 -14.89
C GLU A 62 16.16 -1.15 -15.75
N PHE A 63 16.00 -2.33 -15.14
CA PHE A 63 15.44 -3.50 -15.81
C PHE A 63 13.98 -3.27 -16.21
N ILE A 64 13.16 -2.73 -15.30
CA ILE A 64 11.75 -2.42 -15.56
C ILE A 64 11.63 -1.38 -16.68
N ALA A 65 12.47 -0.33 -16.66
CA ALA A 65 12.48 0.71 -17.68
C ALA A 65 12.80 0.13 -19.06
N ALA A 66 13.80 -0.75 -19.15
CA ALA A 66 14.17 -1.43 -20.38
C ALA A 66 13.04 -2.33 -20.92
N GLU A 67 12.47 -3.18 -20.07
CA GLU A 67 11.40 -4.12 -20.48
C GLU A 67 10.10 -3.41 -20.88
N LEU A 68 9.75 -2.32 -20.18
CA LEU A 68 8.57 -1.53 -20.51
C LEU A 68 8.82 -0.49 -21.62
N SER A 69 10.07 -0.35 -22.09
CA SER A 69 10.48 0.64 -23.08
C SER A 69 10.10 2.08 -22.69
N VAL A 70 10.38 2.45 -21.44
CA VAL A 70 10.18 3.80 -20.90
C VAL A 70 11.54 4.43 -20.53
N ASP A 71 11.61 5.76 -20.54
CA ASP A 71 12.87 6.47 -20.29
C ASP A 71 13.40 6.27 -18.86
N SER A 72 12.52 6.23 -17.87
CA SER A 72 12.89 6.03 -16.47
C SER A 72 11.72 5.50 -15.64
N VAL A 73 12.05 4.87 -14.52
CA VAL A 73 11.08 4.45 -13.50
C VAL A 73 11.46 5.12 -12.18
N GLN A 74 10.51 5.81 -11.57
CA GLN A 74 10.66 6.44 -10.27
C GLN A 74 9.66 5.83 -9.31
N VAL A 75 10.09 5.59 -8.06
CA VAL A 75 9.32 4.88 -7.05
C VAL A 75 9.22 5.75 -5.81
N TRP A 76 8.03 5.87 -5.25
CA TRP A 76 7.76 6.68 -4.07
C TRP A 76 6.89 5.92 -3.07
N THR A 77 7.04 6.24 -1.78
CA THR A 77 6.13 5.77 -0.74
C THR A 77 4.79 6.48 -0.86
N ALA A 78 3.70 5.71 -1.01
CA ALA A 78 2.37 6.30 -1.10
C ALA A 78 1.99 7.04 0.19
N GLY A 79 1.60 8.31 0.07
CA GLY A 79 1.27 9.18 1.20
C GLY A 79 2.44 9.98 1.75
N GLU A 80 3.63 9.85 1.17
CA GLU A 80 4.79 10.71 1.44
C GLU A 80 5.12 11.56 0.20
N GLY A 81 5.44 12.83 0.39
CA GLY A 81 5.76 13.75 -0.70
C GLY A 81 4.57 14.08 -1.61
N ASP A 82 4.85 14.35 -2.88
CA ASP A 82 3.85 14.70 -3.88
C ASP A 82 3.16 13.44 -4.45
N ASP A 83 1.83 13.46 -4.56
CA ASP A 83 1.06 12.37 -5.19
C ASP A 83 1.15 12.48 -6.72
N VAL A 84 2.24 11.92 -7.29
CA VAL A 84 2.46 11.93 -8.73
C VAL A 84 1.35 11.16 -9.44
N GLY A 85 0.51 11.88 -10.19
CA GLY A 85 -0.58 11.32 -10.98
C GLY A 85 -1.84 10.94 -10.19
N ASP A 86 -2.02 11.46 -8.96
CA ASP A 86 -3.16 11.19 -8.08
C ASP A 86 -3.39 9.68 -7.84
N LYS A 87 -2.28 8.92 -7.74
CA LYS A 87 -2.28 7.46 -7.64
C LYS A 87 -2.08 6.93 -6.23
N ALA A 88 -1.59 7.73 -5.28
CA ALA A 88 -1.32 7.28 -3.91
C ALA A 88 -2.58 6.70 -3.24
N ARG A 89 -3.77 7.25 -3.52
CA ARG A 89 -5.05 6.73 -2.98
C ARG A 89 -5.40 5.30 -3.45
N PHE A 90 -4.85 4.87 -4.58
CA PHE A 90 -5.06 3.55 -5.16
C PHE A 90 -3.97 2.55 -4.79
N ALA A 91 -2.81 3.04 -4.31
CA ALA A 91 -1.74 2.18 -3.87
C ALA A 91 -2.17 1.36 -2.63
N PHE A 92 -1.68 0.12 -2.61
CA PHE A 92 -1.87 -0.81 -1.51
C PHE A 92 -0.62 -1.71 -1.44
N PRO A 93 -0.29 -2.34 -0.29
CA PRO A 93 0.83 -3.27 -0.23
C PRO A 93 0.73 -4.35 -1.31
N LEU A 94 1.82 -4.60 -2.03
CA LEU A 94 1.91 -5.48 -3.21
C LEU A 94 1.03 -5.06 -4.42
N GLU A 95 0.41 -3.87 -4.39
CA GLU A 95 -0.39 -3.29 -5.47
C GLU A 95 -0.04 -1.79 -5.62
N PRO A 96 1.14 -1.45 -6.18
CA PRO A 96 1.56 -0.06 -6.33
C PRO A 96 0.66 0.71 -7.31
N GLY A 97 0.50 2.01 -7.06
CA GLY A 97 -0.16 2.92 -8.01
C GLY A 97 0.82 3.29 -9.13
N ILE A 98 0.41 3.12 -10.39
CA ILE A 98 1.25 3.41 -11.57
C ILE A 98 0.67 4.61 -12.33
N ALA A 99 1.54 5.57 -12.66
CA ALA A 99 1.26 6.72 -13.51
C ALA A 99 2.31 6.81 -14.63
N TYR A 100 1.89 7.34 -15.78
CA TYR A 100 2.77 7.68 -16.91
C TYR A 100 2.68 9.18 -17.15
N GLN A 101 3.78 9.79 -17.57
CA GLN A 101 3.87 11.21 -17.90
C GLN A 101 4.47 11.37 -19.29
#